data_AF-A0A6N1YAL9-F1
#
_entry.id   AF-A0A6N1YAL9-F1
#
_cell.length_a   1.000
_cell.length_b   1.000
_cell.length_c   1.000
_cell.angle_alpha   90.00
_cell.angle_beta   90.00
_cell.angle_gamma   90.00
#
_symmetry.space_group_name_H-M   'P 1'
#
loop_
_entity.id
_entity.type
_entity.pdbx_description
1 polymer ?
#
loop_
_entity_poly.entity_id
_entity_poly.type
_entity_poly.pdbx_seq_one_letter_code
_entity_poly.pdbx_strand_id
1 'polypeptide(L)'
;MKVEGYNSFLTGELVNIMDHNSCRFGSWFNHASKTILENSRQELSTIAEEHKKVHSCLQSAVSIFNDNAQNNSQGAELMERVEAASKKSFEVLLSVIKRTSH
;
A
#
# COMPACT_ATOMS: atom_id res chain seq x y z
N MET A 1 0.69 -4.06 7.96
CA MET A 1 -0.32 -3.49 7.07
C MET A 1 -1.07 -4.55 6.26
N LYS A 2 -0.54 -5.19 5.21
CA LYS A 2 -1.32 -6.23 4.49
C LYS A 2 -1.87 -7.34 5.39
N VAL A 3 -1.02 -7.86 6.27
CA VAL A 3 -1.38 -8.86 7.28
C VAL A 3 -2.52 -8.40 8.19
N GLU A 4 -2.62 -7.09 8.48
CA GLU A 4 -3.69 -6.54 9.32
C GLU A 4 -5.05 -6.64 8.64
N GLY A 5 -5.11 -6.45 7.31
CA GLY A 5 -6.35 -6.65 6.53
C GLY A 5 -6.83 -8.10 6.56
N TYR A 6 -5.91 -9.04 6.36
CA TYR A 6 -6.23 -10.47 6.47
C TYR A 6 -6.63 -10.87 7.90
N ASN A 7 -5.93 -10.34 8.91
CA ASN A 7 -6.30 -10.58 10.30
C ASN A 7 -7.70 -10.05 10.62
N SER A 8 -8.02 -8.83 10.16
CA SER A 8 -9.34 -8.25 10.33
C SER A 8 -10.45 -9.09 9.70
N PHE A 9 -10.22 -9.64 8.50
CA PHE A 9 -11.14 -10.59 7.86
C PHE A 9 -11.36 -11.86 8.69
N LEU A 10 -10.27 -12.45 9.20
CA LEU A 10 -10.31 -13.73 9.93
C LEU A 10 -10.89 -13.61 11.34
N THR A 11 -10.64 -12.49 12.01
CA THR A 11 -10.97 -12.29 13.43
C THR A 11 -12.19 -11.40 13.65
N GLY A 12 -12.60 -10.62 12.64
CA GLY A 12 -13.59 -9.56 12.80
C GLY A 12 -13.09 -8.38 13.63
N GLU A 13 -11.80 -8.33 13.99
CA GLU A 13 -11.25 -7.22 14.76
C GLU A 13 -10.98 -6.01 13.86
N LEU A 14 -11.42 -4.84 14.32
CA LEU A 14 -11.10 -3.58 13.68
C LEU A 14 -9.62 -3.24 13.92
N VAL A 15 -8.86 -3.15 12.84
CA VAL A 15 -7.46 -2.70 12.90
C VAL A 15 -7.35 -1.26 12.42
N ASN A 16 -6.69 -0.40 13.21
CA ASN A 16 -6.41 0.96 12.79
C ASN A 16 -5.29 0.98 11.74
N ILE A 17 -5.66 1.28 10.50
CA ILE A 17 -4.72 1.42 9.39
C ILE A 17 -4.20 2.86 9.38
N MET A 18 -2.92 3.03 9.75
CA MET A 18 -2.26 4.33 9.80
C MET A 18 -2.18 5.03 8.44
N ASP A 19 -1.97 6.35 8.44
CA ASP A 19 -1.79 7.12 7.19
C ASP A 19 -0.56 6.65 6.40
N HIS A 20 -0.67 6.72 5.06
CA HIS A 20 0.39 6.34 4.13
C HIS A 20 1.70 7.11 4.33
N ASN A 21 1.69 8.36 4.80
CA ASN A 21 2.93 9.08 5.07
C ASN A 21 3.57 8.68 6.40
N SER A 22 2.75 8.20 7.34
CA SER A 22 3.17 7.85 8.71
C SER A 22 3.69 6.41 8.83
N CYS A 23 3.55 5.58 7.79
CA CYS A 23 4.10 4.23 7.80
C CYS A 23 5.63 4.24 7.57
N ARG A 24 6.31 3.17 8.01
CA ARG A 24 7.78 3.04 7.88
C ARG A 24 8.25 3.22 6.43
N PHE A 25 7.48 2.67 5.48
CA PHE A 25 7.78 2.82 4.06
C PHE A 25 7.60 4.26 3.59
N GLY A 26 6.47 4.91 3.91
CA GLY A 26 6.21 6.30 3.53
C GLY A 26 7.24 7.28 4.08
N SER A 27 7.64 7.11 5.34
CA SER A 27 8.70 7.91 5.98
C SER A 27 10.05 7.74 5.26
N TRP A 28 10.45 6.51 4.96
CA TRP A 28 11.66 6.25 4.20
C TRP A 28 11.58 6.79 2.76
N PHE A 29 10.46 6.56 2.08
CA PHE A 29 10.25 6.94 0.69
C PHE A 29 10.30 8.45 0.49
N ASN A 30 9.72 9.22 1.42
CA ASN A 30 9.78 10.69 1.41
C ASN A 30 11.22 11.23 1.57
N HIS A 31 12.11 10.48 2.21
CA HIS A 31 13.52 10.82 2.30
C HIS A 31 14.31 10.36 1.06
N ALA A 32 14.11 9.12 0.61
CA ALA A 32 14.82 8.53 -0.53
C ALA A 32 14.51 9.23 -1.86
N SER A 33 13.25 9.63 -2.07
CA SER A 33 12.79 10.38 -3.25
C SER A 33 13.47 11.74 -3.42
N LYS A 34 13.97 12.34 -2.33
CA LYS A 34 14.65 13.65 -2.33
C LYS A 34 16.18 13.55 -2.42
N THR A 35 16.73 12.35 -2.42
CA THR A 35 18.17 12.12 -2.31
C THR A 35 18.65 11.20 -3.43
N ILE A 36 18.44 9.90 -3.27
CA ILE A 36 19.04 8.86 -4.10
C ILE A 36 18.30 8.71 -5.43
N LEU A 37 17.02 9.08 -5.49
CA LEU A 37 16.13 8.78 -6.61
C LEU A 37 15.65 10.02 -7.39
N GLU A 38 16.29 11.19 -7.21
CA GLU A 38 15.79 12.48 -7.73
C GLU A 38 15.53 12.51 -9.25
N ASN A 39 16.30 11.73 -10.02
CA ASN A 39 16.19 11.65 -11.48
C ASN A 39 15.05 10.74 -11.98
N SER A 40 14.29 10.08 -11.09
CA SER A 40 13.19 9.16 -11.44
C SER A 40 11.81 9.69 -11.05
N ARG A 41 11.56 10.99 -11.30
CA ARG A 41 10.36 11.70 -10.82
C ARG A 41 9.04 11.01 -11.21
N GLN A 42 8.94 10.47 -12.43
CA GLN A 42 7.71 9.82 -12.91
C GLN A 42 7.43 8.50 -12.16
N GLU A 43 8.46 7.69 -11.96
CA GLU A 43 8.39 6.45 -11.21
C GLU A 43 8.10 6.71 -9.74
N LEU A 44 8.73 7.74 -9.15
CA LEU A 44 8.45 8.16 -7.78
C LEU A 44 6.99 8.59 -7.59
N SER A 45 6.43 9.35 -8.54
CA SER A 45 5.00 9.70 -8.53
C SER A 45 4.13 8.44 -8.59
N THR A 46 4.48 7.48 -9.46
CA THR A 46 3.76 6.20 -9.57
C THR A 46 3.81 5.41 -8.26
N ILE A 47 4.98 5.33 -7.62
CA ILE A 47 5.13 4.63 -6.34
C ILE A 47 4.28 5.30 -5.26
N ALA A 48 4.27 6.64 -5.19
CA ALA A 48 3.47 7.39 -4.24
C ALA A 48 1.96 7.14 -4.41
N GLU A 49 1.47 7.15 -5.65
CA GLU A 49 0.07 6.88 -5.96
C GLU A 49 -0.35 5.46 -5.60
N GLU A 50 0.43 4.46 -6.00
CA GLU A 50 0.14 3.06 -5.69
C GLU A 50 0.26 2.77 -4.18
N HIS A 51 1.19 3.44 -3.47
CA HIS A 51 1.28 3.36 -2.02
C HIS A 51 0.04 3.94 -1.32
N LYS A 52 -0.45 5.10 -1.79
CA LYS A 52 -1.71 5.67 -1.30
C LYS A 52 -2.89 4.72 -1.53
N LYS A 53 -2.95 4.05 -2.70
CA LYS A 53 -3.98 3.05 -3.01
C LYS A 53 -3.92 1.85 -2.07
N VAL A 54 -2.73 1.36 -1.70
CA VAL A 54 -2.57 0.28 -0.72
C VAL A 54 -3.27 0.67 0.59
N HIS A 55 -2.99 1.85 1.13
CA HIS A 55 -3.59 2.31 2.38
C HIS A 55 -5.10 2.53 2.27
N SER A 56 -5.56 3.21 1.21
CA SER A 56 -6.98 3.52 1.07
C SER A 56 -7.83 2.26 0.85
N CYS A 57 -7.38 1.32 0.01
CA CYS A 57 -8.12 0.08 -0.24
C CYS A 57 -8.11 -0.81 1.01
N LEU A 58 -7.00 -0.85 1.75
CA LEU A 58 -6.90 -1.61 2.99
C LEU A 58 -7.82 -1.07 4.08
N GLN A 59 -7.90 0.27 4.25
CA GLN A 59 -8.86 0.91 5.16
C GLN A 59 -10.31 0.53 4.80
N SER A 60 -10.66 0.61 3.52
CA SER A 60 -12.01 0.22 3.07
C SER A 60 -12.29 -1.26 3.29
N ALA A 61 -11.32 -2.16 3.03
CA ALA A 61 -11.48 -3.59 3.24
C ALA A 61 -11.73 -3.93 4.71
N VAL A 62 -10.91 -3.37 5.63
CA VAL A 62 -11.07 -3.55 7.08
C VAL A 62 -12.44 -3.05 7.55
N SER A 63 -12.90 -1.89 7.05
CA SER A 63 -14.23 -1.37 7.38
C SER A 63 -15.35 -2.31 6.95
N ILE A 64 -15.24 -2.93 5.76
CA ILE A 64 -16.24 -3.87 5.24
C ILE A 64 -16.24 -5.16 6.06
N PHE A 65 -15.07 -5.69 6.39
CA PHE A 65 -14.96 -6.92 7.18
C PHE A 65 -15.55 -6.76 8.59
N ASN A 66 -15.45 -5.55 9.14
CA ASN A 66 -16.01 -5.23 10.46
C ASN A 66 -17.53 -4.96 10.44
N ASP A 67 -18.14 -4.66 9.28
CA ASP A 67 -19.58 -4.35 9.14
C ASP A 67 -20.42 -5.62 8.89
N ASN A 68 -20.43 -6.53 9.88
CA ASN A 68 -21.28 -7.74 9.93
C ASN A 68 -21.25 -8.64 8.67
N ALA A 69 -20.12 -8.71 7.98
CA ALA A 69 -19.81 -9.69 6.93
C ALA A 69 -20.73 -9.71 5.69
N GLN A 70 -21.70 -8.80 5.54
CA GLN A 70 -22.65 -8.83 4.41
C GLN A 70 -21.98 -8.64 3.05
N ASN A 71 -20.79 -8.03 3.01
CA ASN A 71 -20.07 -7.71 1.76
C ASN A 71 -18.63 -8.23 1.73
N ASN A 72 -18.36 -9.39 2.35
CA ASN A 72 -17.02 -9.98 2.37
C ASN A 72 -16.37 -10.15 0.98
N SER A 73 -17.17 -10.38 -0.08
CA SER A 73 -16.69 -10.42 -1.47
C SER A 73 -16.08 -9.07 -1.90
N GLN A 74 -16.75 -7.96 -1.59
CA GLN A 74 -16.25 -6.62 -1.88
C GLN A 74 -14.97 -6.30 -1.11
N GLY A 75 -14.89 -6.75 0.16
CA GLY A 75 -13.67 -6.63 0.95
C GLY A 75 -12.51 -7.44 0.34
N ALA A 76 -12.78 -8.65 -0.19
CA ALA A 76 -11.79 -9.46 -0.87
C ALA A 76 -11.29 -8.82 -2.18
N GLU A 77 -12.18 -8.22 -2.98
CA GLU A 77 -11.81 -7.45 -4.18
C GLU A 77 -10.91 -6.25 -3.83
N LEU A 78 -11.16 -5.58 -2.70
CA LEU A 78 -10.28 -4.50 -2.22
C LEU A 78 -8.91 -5.04 -1.79
N MET A 79 -8.86 -6.22 -1.17
CA MET A 79 -7.58 -6.86 -0.85
C MET A 79 -6.80 -7.26 -2.10
N GLU A 80 -7.46 -7.73 -3.17
CA GLU A 80 -6.81 -7.96 -4.46
C GLU A 80 -6.18 -6.69 -5.02
N ARG A 81 -6.88 -5.55 -4.91
CA ARG A 81 -6.35 -4.24 -5.31
C ARG A 81 -5.17 -3.80 -4.44
N VAL A 82 -5.17 -4.09 -3.15
CA VAL A 82 -4.03 -3.86 -2.25
C VAL A 82 -2.80 -4.66 -2.72
N GLU A 83 -2.99 -5.93 -3.07
CA GLU A 83 -1.90 -6.77 -3.56
C GLU A 83 -1.34 -6.28 -4.90
N ALA A 84 -2.22 -5.95 -5.85
CA ALA A 84 -1.83 -5.43 -7.17
C ALA A 84 -1.08 -4.09 -7.07
N ALA A 85 -1.59 -3.14 -6.28
CA ALA A 85 -0.95 -1.85 -6.08
C ALA A 85 0.43 -2.00 -5.42
N SER A 86 0.52 -2.82 -4.37
CA SER A 86 1.78 -3.09 -3.69
C SER A 86 2.81 -3.74 -4.62
N LYS A 87 2.41 -4.75 -5.41
CA LYS A 87 3.30 -5.38 -6.38
C LYS A 87 3.84 -4.34 -7.38
N LYS A 88 2.95 -3.53 -7.96
CA LYS A 88 3.32 -2.48 -8.91
C LYS A 88 4.28 -1.46 -8.29
N SER A 89 4.04 -0.99 -7.06
CA SER A 89 4.95 -0.09 -6.36
C SER A 89 6.36 -0.67 -6.25
N PHE A 90 6.49 -1.93 -5.84
CA PHE A 90 7.80 -2.56 -5.64
C PHE A 90 8.51 -2.91 -6.95
N GLU A 91 7.78 -3.30 -7.99
CA GLU A 91 8.35 -3.52 -9.33
C GLU A 91 8.93 -2.23 -9.91
N VAL A 92 8.19 -1.12 -9.81
CA VAL A 92 8.66 0.20 -10.25
C VAL A 92 9.87 0.63 -9.42
N LEU A 93 9.81 0.50 -8.09
CA LEU A 93 10.94 0.81 -7.21
C LEU A 93 12.20 0.01 -7.55
N LEU A 94 12.06 -1.30 -7.77
CA LEU A 94 13.17 -2.17 -8.14
C LEU A 94 13.77 -1.75 -9.49
N SER A 95 12.94 -1.35 -10.45
CA SER A 95 13.41 -0.85 -11.75
C SER A 95 14.26 0.42 -11.60
N VAL A 96 13.85 1.34 -10.73
CA VAL A 96 14.60 2.57 -10.44
C VAL A 96 15.93 2.24 -9.78
N ILE A 97 15.94 1.35 -8.77
CA ILE A 97 17.16 0.94 -8.07
C ILE A 97 18.17 0.34 -9.04
N LYS A 98 17.72 -0.58 -9.92
CA LYS A 98 18.59 -1.20 -10.93
C LYS A 98 19.23 -0.19 -11.89
N ARG A 99 18.51 0.86 -12.26
CA ARG A 99 19.06 1.92 -13.13
C ARG A 99 20.03 2.85 -12.43
N THR A 100 19.85 3.05 -11.12
CA THR A 100 20.66 3.99 -10.32
C THR A 100 21.92 3.33 -9.74
N SER A 101 22.05 2.00 -9.84
CA SER A 101 23.20 1.23 -9.34
C SER A 101 24.30 1.01 -10.39
N HIS A 102 24.23 1.73 -11.52
CA HIS A 102 25.25 1.83 -12.56
C HIS A 102 25.82 3.24 -12.61
#